data_AF-A0AAU8SKK8-F1
#
_entry.id   AF-A0AAU8SKK8-F1
#
_cell.length_a   1.000
_cell.length_b   1.000
_cell.length_c   1.000
_cell.angle_alpha   90.00
_cell.angle_beta   90.00
_cell.angle_gamma   90.00
#
_symmetry.space_group_name_H-M   'P 1'
#
loop_
_entity.id
_entity.type
_entity.pdbx_description
1 polymer ?
#
loop_
_entity_poly.entity_id
_entity_poly.type
_entity_poly.pdbx_seq_one_letter_code
_entity_poly.pdbx_strand_id
1 'polypeptide(L)'
;MPSISRSTPMRCAATSKRPGCRRSACRAPRRTGSITCGGRTSAANCPTTAARCSPGGAALGEAPDVVFVVADGLSAFAAAKQALPLLSAVRPKLEGWRIGPVVVARQARVALGDEIGELLGARLVAMLIGERPGLSSPDSLGVYLTYAPKVGCHDAQRNCVSNVRPEGLPYDAAAHKLHYLLTHARRLGLTGVGLKDDSDALLPAARTEAERLAAE
;
A
#
# COMPACT_ATOMS: atom_id res chain seq x y z
N MET A 1 40.30 -39.73 -2.41
CA MET A 1 40.15 -38.71 -1.35
C MET A 1 39.78 -37.38 -1.99
N PRO A 2 38.83 -36.58 -1.47
CA PRO A 2 37.50 -36.98 -1.01
C PRO A 2 36.36 -36.14 -1.63
N SER A 3 35.17 -36.72 -1.48
CA SER A 3 33.82 -36.24 -1.74
C SER A 3 33.47 -34.85 -1.18
N ILE A 4 32.82 -34.01 -2.00
CA ILE A 4 32.08 -32.84 -1.50
C ILE A 4 30.70 -33.31 -1.03
N SER A 5 30.57 -33.27 0.28
CA SER A 5 29.42 -33.66 1.09
C SER A 5 28.21 -32.74 0.85
N ARG A 6 27.02 -33.34 0.82
CA ARG A 6 25.72 -32.66 0.78
C ARG A 6 25.52 -31.85 2.07
N SER A 7 25.31 -30.53 1.94
CA SER A 7 24.91 -29.69 3.07
C SER A 7 23.45 -29.91 3.41
N THR A 8 23.20 -30.53 4.56
CA THR A 8 21.91 -30.65 5.24
C THR A 8 21.45 -29.27 5.73
N PRO A 9 20.16 -28.89 5.63
CA PRO A 9 19.66 -27.69 6.29
C PRO A 9 19.61 -27.89 7.82
N MET A 10 20.15 -26.91 8.55
CA MET A 10 20.15 -26.82 10.01
C MET A 10 18.74 -26.98 10.58
N ARG A 11 18.57 -27.99 11.45
CA ARG A 11 17.45 -28.08 12.39
C ARG A 11 17.55 -26.94 13.41
N CYS A 12 16.45 -26.22 13.64
CA CYS A 12 16.28 -25.36 14.81
C CYS A 12 16.46 -26.18 16.09
N ALA A 13 17.47 -25.85 16.88
CA ALA A 13 17.61 -26.31 18.25
C ALA A 13 16.64 -25.53 19.15
N ALA A 14 15.80 -26.25 19.88
CA ALA A 14 14.97 -25.71 20.95
C ALA A 14 15.89 -25.29 22.11
N THR A 15 15.97 -24.00 22.40
CA THR A 15 16.64 -23.51 23.61
C THR A 15 15.64 -23.31 24.74
N SER A 16 15.91 -24.01 25.83
CA SER A 16 15.20 -24.03 27.10
C SER A 16 15.20 -22.66 27.79
N LYS A 17 14.08 -22.32 28.45
CA LYS A 17 13.96 -21.21 29.39
C LYS A 17 14.82 -21.50 30.63
N ARG A 18 15.75 -20.60 30.96
CA ARG A 18 16.27 -20.44 32.32
C ARG A 18 15.57 -19.25 33.01
N PRO A 19 15.18 -19.36 34.29
CA PRO A 19 14.64 -18.23 35.05
C PRO A 19 15.80 -17.38 35.61
N GLY A 20 15.74 -16.05 35.46
CA GLY A 20 16.63 -15.13 36.19
C GLY A 20 17.36 -14.01 35.43
N CYS A 21 17.04 -13.70 34.17
CA CYS A 21 17.70 -12.58 33.48
C CYS A 21 16.86 -11.29 33.56
N ARG A 22 17.39 -10.28 34.26
CA ARG A 22 16.80 -8.95 34.46
C ARG A 22 16.67 -8.19 33.12
N ARG A 23 15.59 -7.41 32.98
CA ARG A 23 15.24 -6.61 31.80
C ARG A 23 16.33 -5.58 31.49
N SER A 24 17.07 -5.79 30.41
CA SER A 24 17.75 -4.70 29.69
C SER A 24 17.04 -4.47 28.36
N ALA A 25 16.66 -3.22 28.11
CA ALA A 25 15.93 -2.77 26.94
C ALA A 25 16.61 -3.20 25.63
N CYS A 26 16.09 -4.25 25.01
CA CYS A 26 16.45 -4.64 23.65
C CYS A 26 15.48 -3.93 22.72
N ARG A 27 15.88 -2.77 22.18
CA ARG A 27 15.12 -2.03 21.18
C ARG A 27 15.15 -2.83 19.88
N ALA A 28 14.07 -3.51 19.56
CA ALA A 28 13.95 -4.28 18.33
C ALA A 28 14.11 -3.35 17.10
N PRO A 29 14.86 -3.75 16.06
CA PRO A 29 14.93 -2.98 14.82
C PRO A 29 13.55 -3.01 14.14
N ARG A 30 13.01 -1.83 13.80
CA ARG A 30 11.79 -1.69 13.00
C ARG A 30 12.09 -2.16 11.57
N ARG A 31 11.99 -3.47 11.33
CA ARG A 31 11.95 -4.01 9.97
C ARG A 31 10.58 -3.68 9.39
N THR A 32 10.53 -2.76 8.44
CA THR A 32 9.40 -2.65 7.50
C THR A 32 9.40 -3.93 6.66
N GLY A 33 8.64 -4.94 7.12
CA GLY A 33 8.44 -6.18 6.37
C GLY A 33 7.49 -5.96 5.20
N SER A 34 7.71 -6.70 4.11
CA SER A 34 6.74 -6.83 3.02
C SER A 34 5.92 -8.10 3.20
N ILE A 35 4.61 -8.02 3.06
CA ILE A 35 3.71 -9.19 3.08
C ILE A 35 3.34 -9.53 1.64
N THR A 36 3.45 -10.80 1.25
CA THR A 36 3.00 -11.26 -0.08
C THR A 36 1.70 -12.05 0.06
N CYS A 37 0.66 -11.66 -0.67
CA CYS A 37 -0.56 -12.45 -0.80
C CYS A 37 -0.74 -12.95 -2.24
N GLY A 38 -1.15 -14.21 -2.39
CA GLY A 38 -1.38 -14.85 -3.67
C GLY A 38 -2.56 -15.81 -3.63
N GLY A 39 -3.38 -15.78 -4.68
CA GLY A 39 -4.53 -16.68 -4.85
C GLY A 39 -5.58 -16.07 -5.78
N ARG A 40 -6.21 -16.92 -6.60
CA ARG A 40 -7.25 -16.54 -7.55
C ARG A 40 -8.61 -16.99 -7.02
N THR A 41 -9.37 -16.13 -6.33
CA THR A 41 -10.78 -16.44 -6.05
C THR A 41 -11.66 -15.19 -6.01
N SER A 42 -12.65 -15.20 -6.89
CA SER A 42 -13.91 -14.47 -6.76
C SER A 42 -14.55 -14.83 -5.41
N ALA A 43 -15.09 -13.82 -4.72
CA ALA A 43 -15.65 -13.90 -3.37
C ALA A 43 -16.90 -14.79 -3.20
N ALA A 44 -17.35 -15.53 -4.23
CA ALA A 44 -18.65 -16.19 -4.22
C ALA A 44 -18.65 -17.72 -4.05
N ASN A 45 -17.50 -18.41 -4.01
CA ASN A 45 -17.53 -19.88 -3.89
C ASN A 45 -16.25 -20.52 -3.31
N CYS A 46 -15.87 -20.18 -2.08
CA CYS A 46 -14.81 -20.89 -1.36
C CYS A 46 -15.30 -21.29 0.05
N PRO A 47 -15.84 -22.51 0.24
CA PRO A 47 -15.92 -23.10 1.56
C PRO A 47 -14.49 -23.55 1.93
N THR A 48 -13.98 -23.11 3.07
CA THR A 48 -12.64 -23.43 3.63
C THR A 48 -11.43 -23.00 2.78
N THR A 49 -10.88 -21.81 3.04
CA THR A 49 -9.61 -21.64 3.79
C THR A 49 -9.14 -20.19 3.72
N ALA A 50 -8.87 -19.62 4.89
CA ALA A 50 -7.96 -18.50 5.04
C ALA A 50 -6.65 -18.81 4.31
N ALA A 51 -6.48 -18.25 3.11
CA ALA A 51 -5.21 -18.27 2.43
C ALA A 51 -4.22 -17.56 3.34
N ARG A 52 -3.26 -18.32 3.85
CA ARG A 52 -2.22 -17.87 4.76
C ARG A 52 -1.49 -16.68 4.15
N CYS A 53 -1.88 -15.47 4.54
CA CYS A 53 -0.90 -14.42 4.78
C CYS A 53 0.02 -15.00 5.86
N SER A 54 1.09 -15.68 5.47
CA SER A 54 2.13 -16.09 6.40
C SER A 54 2.66 -14.79 7.03
N PRO A 55 2.41 -14.54 8.33
CA PRO A 55 2.89 -13.34 8.95
C PRO A 55 4.39 -13.51 9.09
N GLY A 56 5.15 -12.99 8.12
CA GLY A 56 6.57 -12.72 8.29
C GLY A 56 6.73 -11.61 9.32
N GLY A 57 6.52 -11.95 10.60
CA GLY A 57 6.84 -11.16 11.78
C GLY A 57 6.49 -9.67 11.73
N ALA A 58 5.21 -9.31 11.70
CA ALA A 58 4.77 -7.98 12.13
C ALA A 58 4.18 -8.13 13.55
N ALA A 59 4.97 -7.72 14.55
CA ALA A 59 4.58 -7.77 15.96
C ALA A 59 3.33 -6.91 16.23
N LEU A 60 2.60 -7.26 17.29
CA LEU A 60 1.49 -6.55 17.91
C LEU A 60 1.90 -5.13 18.37
N GLY A 61 2.10 -4.23 17.41
CA GLY A 61 2.28 -2.79 17.62
C GLY A 61 0.95 -2.07 17.49
N GLU A 62 0.93 -0.79 17.84
CA GLU A 62 -0.25 0.06 17.66
C GLU A 62 -0.71 0.08 16.18
N ALA A 63 -2.03 0.09 15.98
CA ALA A 63 -2.70 0.03 14.69
C ALA A 63 -2.17 1.05 13.65
N PRO A 64 -1.69 0.65 12.47
CA PRO A 64 -1.12 1.58 11.50
C PRO A 64 -2.13 2.65 11.05
N ASP A 65 -1.65 3.89 10.86
CA ASP A 65 -2.49 4.94 10.29
C ASP A 65 -2.79 4.67 8.81
N VAL A 66 -1.82 4.13 8.07
CA VAL A 66 -1.99 3.78 6.66
C VAL A 66 -1.22 2.50 6.31
N VAL A 67 -1.83 1.65 5.49
CA VAL A 67 -1.19 0.52 4.82
C VAL A 67 -1.22 0.77 3.31
N PHE A 68 -0.08 0.56 2.66
CA PHE A 68 0.02 0.58 1.21
C PHE A 68 -0.03 -0.84 0.67
N VAL A 69 -0.94 -1.08 -0.26
CA VAL A 69 -1.05 -2.35 -0.98
C VAL A 69 -0.66 -2.10 -2.43
N VAL A 70 0.36 -2.79 -2.93
CA VAL A 70 0.76 -2.76 -4.33
C VAL A 70 0.27 -4.04 -4.99
N ALA A 71 -0.50 -3.92 -6.06
CA ALA A 71 -1.08 -5.07 -6.72
C ALA A 71 -1.06 -4.99 -8.24
N ASP A 72 -0.96 -6.15 -8.87
CA ASP A 72 -0.97 -6.28 -10.33
C ASP A 72 -2.25 -5.77 -10.98
N GLY A 73 -3.41 -6.15 -10.44
CA GLY A 73 -4.71 -5.78 -11.02
C GLY A 73 -4.86 -6.27 -12.45
N LEU A 74 -5.23 -5.36 -13.35
CA LEU A 74 -5.37 -5.64 -14.78
C LEU A 74 -4.08 -5.41 -15.58
N SER A 75 -3.07 -4.76 -14.99
CA SER A 75 -1.76 -4.53 -15.62
C SER A 75 -0.63 -4.65 -14.58
N ALA A 76 -0.04 -5.85 -14.48
CA ALA A 76 1.14 -6.07 -13.65
C ALA A 76 2.32 -5.16 -14.05
N PHE A 77 2.41 -4.82 -15.34
CA PHE A 77 3.41 -3.90 -15.87
C PHE A 77 3.24 -2.49 -15.28
N ALA A 78 2.01 -1.96 -15.27
CA ALA A 78 1.71 -0.67 -14.65
C ALA A 78 2.10 -0.65 -13.16
N ALA A 79 1.68 -1.68 -12.41
CA ALA A 79 2.00 -1.80 -10.99
C ALA A 79 3.50 -1.82 -10.72
N ALA A 80 4.26 -2.62 -11.47
CA ALA A 80 5.71 -2.73 -11.33
C ALA A 80 6.45 -1.43 -11.71
N LYS A 81 5.99 -0.74 -12.76
CA LYS A 81 6.62 0.48 -13.27
C LYS A 81 6.34 1.70 -12.38
N GLN A 82 5.09 1.88 -11.95
CA GLN A 82 4.63 3.15 -11.37
C GLN A 82 4.60 3.16 -9.83
N ALA A 83 4.41 2.01 -9.17
CA ALA A 83 4.13 2.00 -7.73
C ALA A 83 5.30 2.50 -6.88
N LEU A 84 6.54 2.06 -7.17
CA LEU A 84 7.71 2.48 -6.40
C LEU A 84 8.01 3.98 -6.56
N PRO A 85 8.06 4.56 -7.78
CA PRO A 85 8.21 6.01 -7.94
C PRO A 85 7.15 6.82 -7.19
N LEU A 86 5.88 6.41 -7.26
CA LEU A 86 4.81 7.08 -6.51
C LEU A 86 5.03 7.00 -5.00
N LEU A 87 5.34 5.80 -4.47
CA LEU A 87 5.59 5.63 -3.03
C LEU A 87 6.79 6.44 -2.55
N SER A 88 7.85 6.54 -3.37
CA SER A 88 9.01 7.39 -3.10
C SER A 88 8.64 8.87 -3.02
N ALA A 89 7.76 9.36 -3.90
CA ALA A 89 7.27 10.75 -3.88
C ALA A 89 6.32 11.04 -2.70
N VAL A 90 5.52 10.05 -2.28
CA VAL A 90 4.57 10.17 -1.16
C VAL A 90 5.29 10.11 0.19
N ARG A 91 6.31 9.26 0.33
CA ARG A 91 6.99 8.97 1.59
C ARG A 91 7.44 10.23 2.38
N PRO A 92 8.13 11.23 1.79
CA PRO A 92 8.56 12.42 2.53
C PRO A 92 7.39 13.29 3.00
N LYS A 93 6.21 13.18 2.39
CA LYS A 93 5.01 13.94 2.81
C LYS A 93 4.31 13.33 4.03
N LEU A 94 4.68 12.10 4.42
CA LEU A 94 4.03 11.36 5.51
C LEU A 94 4.81 11.41 6.83
N GLU A 95 5.46 12.54 7.12
CA GLU A 95 6.06 12.77 8.43
C GLU A 95 5.00 12.70 9.53
N GLY A 96 5.32 12.02 10.64
CA GLY A 96 4.37 11.81 11.74
C GLY A 96 3.28 10.76 11.48
N TRP A 97 3.28 10.06 10.35
CA TRP A 97 2.37 8.95 10.09
C TRP A 97 2.96 7.61 10.54
N ARG A 98 2.13 6.77 11.17
CA ARG A 98 2.48 5.36 11.39
C ARG A 98 2.13 4.54 10.14
N ILE A 99 3.12 4.40 9.26
CA ILE A 99 3.00 3.58 8.05
C ILE A 99 3.18 2.10 8.42
N GLY A 100 2.20 1.26 8.07
CA GLY A 100 2.25 -0.19 8.24
C GLY A 100 3.18 -0.88 7.24
N PRO A 101 3.18 -2.23 7.20
CA PRO A 101 3.90 -2.98 6.19
C PRO A 101 3.37 -2.65 4.79
N VAL A 102 4.24 -2.70 3.78
CA VAL A 102 3.79 -2.66 2.38
C VAL A 102 3.39 -4.08 1.98
N VAL A 103 2.16 -4.23 1.48
CA VAL A 103 1.65 -5.53 1.03
C VAL A 103 1.77 -5.61 -0.48
N VAL A 104 2.32 -6.70 -1.00
CA VAL A 104 2.37 -7.00 -2.44
C VAL A 104 1.36 -8.10 -2.73
N ALA A 105 0.37 -7.78 -3.54
CA ALA A 105 -0.74 -8.67 -3.87
C ALA A 105 -0.70 -9.08 -5.35
N ARG A 106 -1.02 -10.35 -5.60
CA ARG A 106 -1.14 -10.88 -6.96
C ARG A 106 -2.58 -11.31 -7.23
N GLN A 107 -3.01 -11.15 -8.47
CA GLN A 107 -4.36 -11.43 -8.95
C GLN A 107 -5.44 -10.65 -8.16
N ALA A 108 -5.09 -9.44 -7.73
CA ALA A 108 -5.92 -8.68 -6.82
C ALA A 108 -7.03 -7.89 -7.54
N ARG A 109 -8.08 -7.59 -6.79
CA ARG A 109 -9.06 -6.54 -7.10
C ARG A 109 -9.03 -5.50 -5.98
N VAL A 110 -9.63 -4.34 -6.23
CA VAL A 110 -9.68 -3.21 -5.28
C VAL A 110 -10.16 -3.65 -3.89
N ALA A 111 -11.21 -4.47 -3.82
CA ALA A 111 -11.79 -4.95 -2.56
C ALA A 111 -10.84 -5.77 -1.67
N LEU A 112 -9.74 -6.32 -2.22
CA LEU A 112 -8.73 -7.02 -1.40
C LEU A 112 -8.06 -6.07 -0.39
N GLY A 113 -7.97 -4.78 -0.72
CA GLY A 113 -7.47 -3.77 0.21
C GLY A 113 -8.27 -3.69 1.50
N ASP A 114 -9.57 -3.99 1.45
CA ASP A 114 -10.43 -3.90 2.63
C ASP A 114 -10.14 -5.04 3.62
N GLU A 115 -10.02 -6.27 3.12
CA GLU A 115 -9.65 -7.45 3.92
C GLU A 115 -8.26 -7.28 4.55
N ILE A 116 -7.29 -6.79 3.76
CA ILE A 116 -5.93 -6.51 4.27
C ILE A 116 -5.98 -5.44 5.37
N GLY A 117 -6.73 -4.37 5.16
CA GLY A 117 -6.86 -3.29 6.14
C GLY A 117 -7.50 -3.74 7.43
N GLU A 118 -8.57 -4.53 7.33
CA GLU A 118 -9.26 -5.12 8.47
C GLU A 118 -8.35 -6.05 9.27
N LEU A 119 -7.63 -6.96 8.59
CA LEU A 119 -6.70 -7.90 9.22
C LEU A 119 -5.51 -7.19 9.92
N LEU A 120 -5.02 -6.09 9.35
CA LEU A 120 -3.90 -5.33 9.90
C LEU A 120 -4.35 -4.25 10.91
N GLY A 121 -5.66 -4.09 11.11
CA GLY A 121 -6.21 -3.01 11.95
C GLY A 121 -5.83 -1.62 11.44
N ALA A 122 -5.67 -1.44 10.13
CA ALA A 122 -5.27 -0.17 9.54
C ALA A 122 -6.41 0.84 9.55
N ARG A 123 -6.11 2.11 9.88
CA ARG A 123 -7.11 3.19 9.78
C ARG A 123 -7.42 3.53 8.33
N LEU A 124 -6.42 3.51 7.46
CA LEU A 124 -6.53 3.77 6.03
C LEU A 124 -5.80 2.69 5.23
N VAL A 125 -6.34 2.35 4.07
CA VAL A 125 -5.63 1.55 3.05
C VAL A 125 -5.58 2.32 1.74
N ALA A 126 -4.37 2.44 1.20
CA ALA A 126 -4.12 2.93 -0.15
C ALA A 126 -3.72 1.74 -1.05
N MET A 127 -4.65 1.33 -1.91
CA MET A 127 -4.49 0.24 -2.87
C MET A 127 -3.99 0.78 -4.21
N LEU A 128 -2.69 0.61 -4.47
CA LEU A 128 -2.03 0.91 -5.74
C LEU A 128 -2.20 -0.30 -6.66
N ILE A 129 -3.02 -0.18 -7.69
CA ILE A 129 -3.41 -1.31 -8.54
C ILE A 129 -3.26 -0.95 -10.02
N GLY A 130 -2.68 -1.86 -10.81
CA GLY A 130 -2.57 -1.69 -12.25
C GLY A 130 -3.94 -1.62 -12.92
N GLU A 131 -4.20 -0.55 -13.67
CA GLU A 131 -5.46 -0.35 -14.37
C GLU A 131 -5.54 -1.21 -15.64
N ARG A 132 -6.72 -1.20 -16.28
CA ARG A 132 -6.88 -1.83 -17.60
C ARG A 132 -5.93 -1.12 -18.57
N PRO A 133 -5.08 -1.86 -19.30
CA PRO A 133 -4.20 -1.25 -20.28
C PRO A 133 -5.04 -0.60 -21.39
N GLY A 134 -4.90 0.71 -21.55
CA GLY A 134 -5.45 1.45 -22.67
C GLY A 134 -4.56 1.32 -23.91
N LEU A 135 -5.10 1.59 -25.10
CA LEU A 135 -4.35 1.53 -26.35
C LEU A 135 -3.12 2.47 -26.35
N SER A 136 -3.26 3.64 -25.75
CA SER A 136 -2.23 4.68 -25.63
C SER A 136 -1.62 4.79 -24.23
N SER A 137 -2.05 3.96 -23.27
CA SER A 137 -1.66 4.06 -21.86
C SER A 137 -1.67 2.68 -21.19
N PRO A 138 -0.77 1.77 -21.59
CA PRO A 138 -0.75 0.40 -21.08
C PRO A 138 -0.25 0.28 -19.63
N ASP A 139 0.32 1.36 -19.09
CA ASP A 139 1.07 1.41 -17.84
C ASP A 139 0.46 2.35 -16.79
N SER A 140 -0.84 2.63 -16.89
CA SER A 140 -1.57 3.47 -15.94
C SER A 140 -1.78 2.78 -14.59
N LEU A 141 -1.44 3.46 -13.50
CA LEU A 141 -1.69 3.01 -12.13
C LEU A 141 -2.87 3.79 -11.52
N GLY A 142 -3.74 3.06 -10.82
CA GLY A 142 -4.81 3.63 -10.01
C GLY A 142 -4.52 3.48 -8.52
N VAL A 143 -4.97 4.43 -7.71
CA VAL A 143 -4.90 4.41 -6.25
C VAL A 143 -6.29 4.53 -5.68
N TYR A 144 -6.72 3.51 -4.93
CA TYR A 144 -7.98 3.52 -4.19
C TYR A 144 -7.72 3.71 -2.71
N LEU A 145 -8.34 4.73 -2.12
CA LEU A 145 -8.19 5.06 -0.70
C LEU A 145 -9.48 4.74 0.05
N THR A 146 -9.36 3.90 1.08
CA THR A 146 -10.47 3.52 1.98
C THR A 146 -10.12 3.88 3.42
N TYR A 147 -10.99 4.63 4.11
CA TYR A 147 -10.95 4.82 5.57
C TYR A 147 -11.76 3.73 6.28
N ALA A 148 -11.25 3.28 7.43
CA ALA A 148 -11.81 2.18 8.22
C ALA A 148 -12.21 0.98 7.34
N PRO A 149 -11.28 0.43 6.53
CA PRO A 149 -11.54 -0.66 5.61
C PRO A 149 -12.14 -1.88 6.34
N LYS A 150 -13.22 -2.41 5.76
CA LYS A 150 -13.90 -3.63 6.20
C LYS A 150 -14.41 -4.41 5.00
N VAL A 151 -14.44 -5.73 5.10
CA VAL A 151 -15.07 -6.57 4.07
C VAL A 151 -16.52 -6.10 3.83
N GLY A 152 -16.85 -5.86 2.57
CA GLY A 152 -18.16 -5.35 2.15
C GLY A 152 -18.22 -3.86 1.85
N CYS A 153 -17.10 -3.11 1.93
CA CYS A 153 -17.05 -1.72 1.47
C CYS A 153 -17.50 -1.58 0.00
N HIS A 154 -18.31 -0.57 -0.28
CA HIS A 154 -18.79 -0.20 -1.61
C HIS A 154 -17.84 0.79 -2.31
N ASP A 155 -17.88 0.84 -3.64
CA ASP A 155 -17.02 1.73 -4.42
C ASP A 155 -17.22 3.22 -4.09
N ALA A 156 -18.45 3.62 -3.75
CA ALA A 156 -18.77 4.99 -3.35
C ALA A 156 -18.07 5.44 -2.05
N GLN A 157 -17.53 4.49 -1.26
CA GLN A 157 -16.78 4.78 -0.03
C GLN A 157 -15.28 4.96 -0.29
N ARG A 158 -14.83 4.83 -1.55
CA ARG A 158 -13.41 4.89 -1.92
C ARG A 158 -13.13 6.17 -2.70
N ASN A 159 -12.08 6.90 -2.33
CA ASN A 159 -11.52 7.90 -3.24
C ASN A 159 -10.66 7.20 -4.29
N CYS A 160 -10.64 7.72 -5.51
CA CYS A 160 -9.86 7.17 -6.63
C CYS A 160 -8.93 8.26 -7.17
N VAL A 161 -7.64 7.94 -7.27
CA VAL A 161 -6.65 8.70 -8.04
C VAL A 161 -6.22 7.81 -9.20
N SER A 162 -6.65 8.12 -10.41
CA SER A 162 -6.36 7.34 -11.60
C SER A 162 -5.24 7.96 -12.44
N ASN A 163 -4.86 7.27 -13.52
CA ASN A 163 -3.99 7.82 -14.55
C ASN A 163 -2.57 8.16 -14.04
N VAL A 164 -2.09 7.52 -12.97
CA VAL A 164 -0.77 7.81 -12.39
C VAL A 164 0.33 7.23 -13.27
N ARG A 165 1.04 8.13 -13.97
CA ARG A 165 2.22 7.88 -14.81
C ARG A 165 2.83 9.23 -15.25
N PRO A 166 4.07 9.28 -15.74
CA PRO A 166 4.68 10.52 -16.22
C PRO A 166 3.87 11.25 -17.30
N GLU A 167 3.28 10.53 -18.24
CA GLU A 167 2.47 11.05 -19.36
C GLU A 167 0.99 11.28 -18.99
N GLY A 168 0.66 11.20 -17.70
CA GLY A 168 -0.68 11.30 -17.17
C GLY A 168 -0.69 12.22 -15.95
N LEU A 169 -1.01 11.67 -14.79
CA LEU A 169 -0.80 12.34 -13.52
C LEU A 169 0.63 12.05 -13.01
N PRO A 170 1.58 13.00 -13.11
CA PRO A 170 2.96 12.76 -12.73
C PRO A 170 3.09 12.53 -11.22
N TYR A 171 4.17 11.87 -10.81
CA TYR A 171 4.31 11.36 -9.44
C TYR A 171 4.20 12.44 -8.36
N ASP A 172 4.76 13.63 -8.57
CA ASP A 172 4.69 14.70 -7.57
C ASP A 172 3.26 15.22 -7.36
N ALA A 173 2.50 15.36 -8.46
CA ALA A 173 1.09 15.75 -8.42
C ALA A 173 0.23 14.64 -7.81
N ALA A 174 0.46 13.38 -8.19
CA ALA A 174 -0.20 12.23 -7.61
C ALA A 174 0.10 12.09 -6.11
N ALA A 175 1.35 12.33 -5.70
CA ALA A 175 1.78 12.27 -4.31
C ALA A 175 1.18 13.40 -3.47
N HIS A 176 1.09 14.61 -4.03
CA HIS A 176 0.40 15.74 -3.40
C HIS A 176 -1.08 15.43 -3.18
N LYS A 177 -1.76 14.94 -4.22
CA LYS A 177 -3.18 14.55 -4.19
C LYS A 177 -3.44 13.42 -3.19
N LEU A 178 -2.62 12.36 -3.21
CA LEU A 178 -2.74 11.25 -2.28
C LEU A 178 -2.49 11.70 -0.83
N HIS A 179 -1.49 12.54 -0.59
CA HIS A 179 -1.23 13.11 0.74
C HIS A 179 -2.39 13.97 1.24
N TYR A 180 -2.97 14.80 0.37
CA TYR A 180 -4.16 15.60 0.68
C TYR A 180 -5.32 14.70 1.12
N LEU A 181 -5.64 13.70 0.31
CA LEU A 181 -6.73 12.75 0.58
C LEU A 181 -6.49 11.97 1.87
N LEU A 182 -5.28 11.45 2.08
CA LEU A 182 -4.91 10.76 3.32
C LEU A 182 -5.15 11.65 4.54
N THR A 183 -4.61 12.87 4.51
CA THR A 183 -4.70 13.82 5.64
C THR A 183 -6.14 14.18 5.96
N HIS A 184 -6.95 14.47 4.94
CA HIS A 184 -8.35 14.83 5.12
C HIS A 184 -9.20 13.63 5.54
N ALA A 185 -8.95 12.45 4.98
CA ALA A 185 -9.63 11.22 5.40
C ALA A 185 -9.33 10.89 6.86
N ARG A 186 -8.06 11.02 7.29
CA ARG A 186 -7.68 10.83 8.70
C ARG A 186 -8.34 11.85 9.63
N ARG A 187 -8.46 13.11 9.20
CA ARG A 187 -9.07 14.19 10.00
C ARG A 187 -10.59 14.05 10.11
N LEU A 188 -11.26 13.76 9.00
CA LEU A 188 -12.72 13.73 8.89
C LEU A 188 -13.31 12.35 9.22
N GLY A 189 -12.47 11.30 9.20
CA GLY A 189 -12.90 9.93 9.46
C GLY A 189 -13.76 9.33 8.35
N LEU A 190 -13.52 9.71 7.09
CA LEU A 190 -14.30 9.25 5.93
C LEU A 190 -13.49 9.33 4.62
N THR A 191 -13.91 8.54 3.64
CA THR A 191 -13.44 8.55 2.25
C THR A 191 -14.64 8.44 1.29
N GLY A 192 -14.37 8.47 -0.01
CA GLY A 192 -15.37 8.30 -1.05
C GLY A 192 -16.09 9.59 -1.38
N VAL A 193 -17.38 9.49 -1.74
CA VAL A 193 -18.19 10.63 -2.17
C VAL A 193 -18.29 11.75 -1.12
N GLY A 194 -18.09 11.42 0.16
CA GLY A 194 -18.07 12.39 1.25
C GLY A 194 -16.77 13.20 1.38
N LEU A 195 -15.69 12.79 0.71
CA LEU A 195 -14.40 13.49 0.71
C LEU A 195 -14.08 13.98 -0.71
N LYS A 196 -14.26 15.28 -0.93
CA LYS A 196 -13.88 15.92 -2.20
C LYS A 196 -12.38 16.11 -2.31
N ASP A 197 -11.90 16.02 -3.54
CA ASP A 197 -10.51 16.32 -3.88
C ASP A 197 -10.38 17.79 -4.28
N ASP A 198 -9.93 18.62 -3.35
CA ASP A 198 -9.62 20.04 -3.58
C ASP A 198 -8.09 20.28 -3.57
N SER A 199 -7.30 19.22 -3.81
CA SER A 199 -5.82 19.29 -3.70
C SER A 199 -5.19 20.28 -4.70
N ASP A 200 -5.82 20.50 -5.85
CA ASP A 200 -5.36 21.42 -6.89
C ASP A 200 -5.49 22.90 -6.46
N ALA A 201 -6.45 23.24 -5.60
CA ALA A 201 -6.60 24.60 -5.07
C ALA A 201 -5.48 25.00 -4.09
N LEU A 202 -4.73 24.02 -3.58
CA LEU A 202 -3.62 24.20 -2.64
C LEU A 202 -2.25 24.18 -3.30
N LEU A 203 -2.18 23.99 -4.61
CA LEU A 203 -0.94 24.14 -5.35
C LEU A 203 -0.61 25.64 -5.44
N PRO A 204 0.59 26.08 -5.06
CA PRO A 204 1.01 27.46 -5.29
C PRO A 204 0.80 27.81 -6.76
N ALA A 205 0.33 29.03 -7.03
CA ALA A 205 0.04 29.55 -8.37
C ALA A 205 1.28 29.64 -9.30
N ALA A 206 2.37 28.90 -9.04
CA ALA A 206 3.59 28.86 -9.83
C ALA A 206 3.40 28.31 -11.26
N ARG A 207 2.23 27.77 -11.60
CA ARG A 207 1.90 27.38 -12.99
C ARG A 207 1.50 28.55 -13.88
N THR A 208 1.04 29.68 -13.32
CA THR A 208 0.60 30.82 -14.16
C THR A 208 1.76 31.61 -14.76
N GLU A 209 2.97 31.54 -14.20
CA GLU A 209 4.16 32.17 -14.81
C GLU A 209 4.76 31.33 -15.94
N ALA A 210 4.79 30.01 -15.81
CA ALA A 210 5.28 29.11 -16.87
C ALA A 210 4.36 29.13 -18.11
N GLU A 211 3.05 29.26 -17.91
CA GLU A 211 2.08 29.40 -19.00
C GLU A 211 2.07 30.81 -19.62
N ARG A 212 2.44 31.86 -18.86
CA ARG A 212 2.60 33.22 -19.38
C ARG A 212 3.86 33.41 -20.21
N LEU A 213 4.99 32.82 -19.82
CA LEU A 213 6.24 32.90 -20.59
C LEU A 213 6.23 32.06 -21.88
N ALA A 214 5.32 31.10 -22.01
CA ALA A 214 5.15 30.32 -23.24
C ALA A 214 4.24 31.01 -24.28
N ALA A 215 3.64 32.15 -23.93
CA ALA A 215 2.72 32.92 -24.76
C ALA A 215 3.29 34.28 -25.22
N GLU A 216 4.55 34.60 -24.88
CA GLU A 216 5.34 35.73 -25.39
C GLU A 216 6.47 35.21 -26.31
#